data_AF-T2JRV2-F1
#
_entry.id   AF-T2JRV2-F1
#
_cell.length_a   1.000
_cell.length_b   1.000
_cell.length_c   1.000
_cell.angle_alpha   90.00
_cell.angle_beta   90.00
_cell.angle_gamma   90.00
#
_symmetry.space_group_name_H-M   'P 1'
#
loop_
_entity.id
_entity.type
_entity.pdbx_description
1 polymer ?
#
loop_
_entity_poly.entity_id
_entity_poly.type
_entity_poly.pdbx_seq_one_letter_code
_entity_poly.pdbx_strand_id
1 'polypeptide(L)' 'MLAGHNPRKWIEYFGVKYGRLTIAVNPAYTSQECFNCGQLIKKSLSVRTHVCSCGYVEDRDKMAALNILKKAHRPR' A
#
# COMPACT_ATOMS: atom_id res chain seq x y z
N MET A 1 -9.77 -7.06 -12.65
CA MET A 1 -8.36 -7.38 -12.97
C MET A 1 -8.38 -8.15 -14.29
N LEU A 2 -7.94 -7.55 -15.38
CA LEU A 2 -7.92 -8.23 -16.69
C LEU A 2 -6.72 -9.19 -16.72
N ALA A 3 -6.97 -10.43 -17.13
CA ALA A 3 -5.96 -11.47 -17.27
C ALA A 3 -4.93 -11.05 -18.34
N GLY A 4 -3.64 -11.02 -17.96
CA GLY A 4 -2.53 -10.84 -18.90
C GLY A 4 -1.50 -9.76 -18.54
N HIS A 5 -1.86 -8.77 -17.73
CA HIS A 5 -0.93 -7.69 -17.37
C HIS A 5 -0.38 -7.90 -15.96
N ASN A 6 0.93 -8.17 -15.85
CA ASN A 6 1.64 -8.10 -14.58
C ASN A 6 2.18 -6.67 -14.38
N PRO A 7 1.46 -5.78 -13.68
CA PRO A 7 1.84 -4.37 -13.54
C PRO A 7 3.20 -4.19 -12.87
N ARG A 8 3.62 -5.14 -12.01
CA ARG A 8 4.93 -5.11 -11.36
C ARG A 8 6.07 -5.14 -12.38
N LYS A 9 5.99 -6.02 -13.38
CA LYS A 9 7.02 -6.13 -14.43
C LYS A 9 7.18 -4.82 -15.21
N TRP A 10 6.07 -4.14 -15.49
CA TRP A 10 6.10 -2.84 -16.18
C TRP A 10 6.73 -1.75 -15.32
N ILE A 11 6.39 -1.69 -14.03
CA ILE A 11 6.99 -0.72 -13.10
C ILE A 11 8.50 -0.96 -12.98
N GLU A 12 8.94 -2.21 -12.83
CA GLU A 12 10.36 -2.58 -12.77
C GLU A 12 11.09 -2.23 -14.07
N TYR A 13 10.51 -2.55 -15.23
CA TYR A 13 11.07 -2.20 -16.53
C TYR A 13 11.26 -0.69 -16.70
N PHE A 14 10.22 0.10 -16.41
CA PHE A 14 10.32 1.56 -16.53
C PHE A 14 11.21 2.17 -15.45
N GLY A 15 11.31 1.55 -14.28
CA GLY A 15 12.27 1.89 -13.25
C GLY A 15 13.70 1.85 -13.79
N VAL A 16 14.09 0.72 -14.36
CA VAL A 16 15.42 0.57 -15.01
C VAL A 16 15.57 1.55 -16.17
N LYS A 17 14.59 1.62 -17.08
CA LYS A 17 14.66 2.46 -18.28
C LYS A 17 14.88 3.95 -17.98
N TYR A 18 14.33 4.45 -16.87
CA TYR A 18 14.41 5.87 -16.50
C TYR A 18 15.28 6.13 -15.27
N GLY A 19 16.12 5.18 -14.85
CA GLY A 19 17.03 5.35 -13.71
C GLY A 19 16.32 5.59 -12.38
N ARG A 20 15.14 4.99 -12.17
CA ARG A 20 14.36 5.07 -10.93
C ARG A 20 14.45 3.77 -10.15
N LEU A 21 14.67 3.87 -8.84
CA LEU A 21 14.65 2.73 -7.93
C LEU A 21 13.22 2.23 -7.72
N THR A 22 13.01 0.91 -7.88
CA THR A 22 11.74 0.24 -7.60
C THR A 22 11.94 -0.78 -6.49
N ILE A 23 11.20 -0.65 -5.39
CA ILE A 23 11.28 -1.55 -4.24
C ILE A 23 9.97 -2.32 -4.10
N ALA A 24 10.02 -3.65 -4.15
CA ALA A 24 8.87 -4.50 -3.88
C ALA A 24 8.69 -4.70 -2.36
N VAL A 25 7.46 -4.55 -1.88
CA VAL A 25 7.08 -4.78 -0.48
C VAL A 25 6.02 -5.86 -0.36
N ASN A 26 5.89 -6.48 0.82
CA ASN A 26 4.82 -7.43 1.09
C ASN A 26 3.45 -6.71 1.05
N PRO A 27 2.53 -7.10 0.14
CA PRO A 27 1.25 -6.42 -0.06
C PRO A 27 0.24 -6.68 1.06
N ALA A 28 0.48 -7.65 1.95
CA ALA A 28 -0.48 -8.04 2.97
C ALA A 28 -0.84 -6.88 3.90
N TYR A 29 -2.14 -6.75 4.19
CA TYR A 29 -2.72 -5.83 5.20
C TYR A 29 -2.50 -4.33 4.98
N THR A 30 -1.91 -3.87 3.88
CA THR A 30 -1.61 -2.44 3.66
C THR A 30 -2.85 -1.55 3.73
N SER A 31 -4.00 -2.05 3.26
CA SER A 31 -5.27 -1.33 3.29
C SER A 31 -6.10 -1.54 4.56
N GLN A 32 -5.65 -2.38 5.51
CA GLN A 32 -6.40 -2.74 6.72
C GLN A 32 -5.68 -2.30 8.01
N GLU A 33 -4.36 -2.36 8.04
CA GLU A 33 -3.53 -1.89 9.16
C GLU A 33 -3.60 -0.37 9.26
N CYS A 34 -3.98 0.15 10.42
CA CYS A 34 -3.95 1.59 10.65
C CYS A 34 -2.49 2.08 10.63
N PHE A 35 -2.18 3.04 9.74
CA PHE A 35 -0.85 3.61 9.65
C PHE A 35 -0.35 4.20 10.99
N ASN A 36 -1.27 4.80 11.74
CA ASN A 36 -1.00 5.47 13.02
C ASN A 36 -0.75 4.47 14.16
N CYS A 37 -1.69 3.58 14.45
CA CYS A 37 -1.64 2.71 15.63
C CYS A 37 -1.34 1.23 15.35
N GLY A 38 -1.31 0.79 14.08
CA GLY A 38 -1.06 -0.61 13.70
C GLY A 38 -2.25 -1.55 13.84
N GLN A 39 -3.42 -1.08 14.31
CA GLN A 39 -4.59 -1.94 14.45
C GLN A 39 -5.13 -2.40 13.09
N LEU A 40 -5.44 -3.69 12.96
CA LEU A 40 -6.10 -4.24 11.79
C LEU A 40 -7.61 -3.97 11.82
N ILE A 41 -8.11 -3.30 10.78
CA ILE A 41 -9.52 -2.99 10.60
C ILE A 41 -10.01 -3.70 9.34
N LYS A 42 -10.81 -4.76 9.53
CA LYS A 42 -11.48 -5.45 8.42
C LYS A 42 -12.53 -4.54 7.80
N LYS A 43 -12.51 -4.44 6.48
CA LYS A 43 -13.41 -3.61 5.69
C LYS A 43 -13.53 -4.16 4.27
N SER A 44 -14.67 -3.95 3.63
CA SER A 44 -14.88 -4.32 2.23
C SER A 44 -14.15 -3.36 1.27
N LEU A 45 -14.08 -3.73 -0.01
CA LEU A 45 -13.50 -2.87 -1.04
C LEU A 45 -14.31 -1.58 -1.30
N SER A 46 -15.59 -1.56 -0.94
CA SER A 46 -16.47 -0.38 -1.07
C SER A 46 -16.23 0.66 0.03
N VAL A 47 -15.62 0.29 1.16
CA VAL A 47 -15.23 1.26 2.19
C VAL A 47 -14.03 2.06 1.69
N ARG A 48 -14.25 3.35 1.46
CA ARG A 48 -13.24 4.28 0.93
C ARG A 48 -12.56 5.12 2.01
N THR A 49 -13.21 5.35 3.15
CA THR A 49 -12.61 6.07 4.28
C THR A 49 -12.12 5.06 5.31
N HIS A 50 -10.86 5.18 5.73
CA HIS A 50 -10.33 4.47 6.89
C HIS A 50 -10.63 5.29 8.14
N VAL A 51 -11.40 4.71 9.04
CA VAL A 51 -11.69 5.26 10.37
C VAL A 51 -11.15 4.27 11.39
N CYS A 52 -10.29 4.75 12.30
CA CYS A 52 -9.74 3.95 13.38
C CYS A 52 -10.17 4.49 14.74
N SER A 53 -10.34 3.60 15.72
CA SER A 53 -10.61 3.95 17.12
C SER A 53 -9.51 4.78 17.77
N CYS A 54 -8.29 4.80 17.21
CA CYS A 54 -7.22 5.71 17.65
C CYS A 54 -7.43 7.18 17.23
N GLY A 55 -8.52 7.49 16.52
CA GLY A 55 -8.84 8.83 16.02
C GLY A 55 -8.27 9.15 14.64
N TYR A 56 -7.50 8.25 14.02
CA TYR A 56 -6.97 8.44 12.68
C TYR A 56 -8.07 8.22 11.61
N VAL A 57 -8.29 9.24 10.77
CA VAL A 57 -9.27 9.25 9.68
C VAL A 57 -8.62 9.73 8.40
N GLU A 58 -8.67 8.93 7.34
CA GLU A 58 -8.05 9.25 6.04
C GLU A 58 -8.69 8.42 4.91
N ASP A 59 -8.51 8.81 3.65
CA ASP A 59 -8.79 7.93 2.51
C ASP A 59 -8.01 6.60 2.62
N ARG A 60 -8.69 5.48 2.33
CA ARG A 60 -8.14 4.12 2.48
C ARG A 60 -6.93 3.90 1.58
N ASP A 61 -6.96 4.40 0.35
CA ASP A 61 -5.89 4.16 -0.61
C ASP A 61 -4.68 5.07 -0.30
N LYS A 62 -4.92 6.31 0.15
CA LYS A 62 -3.85 7.17 0.70
C LYS A 62 -3.19 6.54 1.92
N MET A 63 -3.97 6.03 2.87
CA MET A 63 -3.45 5.31 4.04
C MET A 63 -2.67 4.04 3.63
N ALA A 64 -3.16 3.28 2.66
CA ALA A 64 -2.46 2.11 2.14
C ALA A 64 -1.11 2.47 1.50
N ALA A 65 -1.04 3.59 0.77
CA ALA A 65 0.22 4.10 0.21
C ALA A 65 1.24 4.48 1.30
N LEU A 66 0.80 5.09 2.40
CA LEU A 66 1.66 5.39 3.56
C LEU A 66 2.20 4.11 4.21
N ASN A 67 1.38 3.07 4.33
CA ASN A 67 1.84 1.77 4.82
C ASN A 67 2.86 1.12 3.87
N ILE A 68 2.68 1.22 2.55
CA ILE A 68 3.65 0.75 1.55
C ILE A 68 4.97 1.50 1.72
N LEU A 69 4.91 2.83 1.85
CA LEU A 69 6.09 3.68 2.09
C LEU A 69 6.82 3.25 3.37
N LYS A 70 6.10 3.09 4.49
CA LYS A 70 6.65 2.63 5.77
C LYS A 70 7.34 1.27 5.66
N LYS A 71 6.76 0.33 4.91
CA LYS A 71 7.36 -0.99 4.67
C LYS A 71 8.61 -0.92 3.80
N ALA A 72 8.66 -0.02 2.82
CA ALA A 72 9.84 0.16 1.97
C ALA A 72 11.04 0.72 2.74
N HIS A 73 10.80 1.50 3.81
CA HIS A 73 11.85 2.11 4.63
C HIS A 73 12.31 1.25 5.81
N ARG A 74 11.69 0.10 6.08
CA ARG A 74 12.14 -0.79 7.16
C ARG A 74 13.38 -1.57 6.68
N PRO A 75 14.53 -1.48 7.37
CA PRO A 75 15.67 -2.32 7.06
C PRO A 75 15.25 -3.80 7.20
N ARG A 76 15.66 -4.63 6.23
CA ARG A 76 15.46 -6.07 6.29
C ARG A 76 16.31 -6.69 7.38
#